data_AF-A0A924XBH3-F1
#
_entry.id   AF-A0A924XBH3-F1
#
_cell.length_a   1.000
_cell.length_b   1.000
_cell.length_c   1.000
_cell.angle_alpha   90.00
_cell.angle_beta   90.00
_cell.angle_gamma   90.00
#
_symmetry.space_group_name_H-M   'P 1'
#
loop_
_entity.id
_entity.type
_entity.pdbx_description
1 polymer ?
#
loop_
_entity_poly.entity_id
_entity_poly.type
_entity_poly.pdbx_seq_one_letter_code
_entity_poly.pdbx_strand_id
1 'polypeptide(L)'
;MRFVLLPTVLLLTIFELGCASKPAPKPPSAPVVIALVVDQLAAWIASERLPTLPPDGGFARLLREGTYVRNLRYAHAATETAPGHAALFTGAPPSRTG
;
A
#
# COMPACT_ATOMS: atom_id res chain seq x y z
N MET A 1 19.48 -29.49 -66.98
CA MET A 1 19.59 -29.97 -65.59
C MET A 1 19.87 -28.79 -64.68
N ARG A 2 18.94 -28.54 -63.73
CA ARG A 2 19.10 -27.82 -62.44
C ARG A 2 19.59 -26.37 -62.47
N PHE A 3 19.10 -25.60 -61.48
CA PHE A 3 19.54 -24.25 -61.06
C PHE A 3 18.86 -23.02 -61.67
N VAL A 4 17.54 -22.85 -61.43
CA VAL A 4 16.96 -21.48 -61.34
C VAL A 4 15.86 -21.34 -60.26
N LEU A 5 15.56 -22.38 -59.46
CA LEU A 5 14.45 -22.35 -58.48
C LEU A 5 14.84 -21.90 -57.06
N LEU A 6 16.11 -21.58 -56.79
CA LEU A 6 16.63 -21.32 -55.44
C LEU A 6 16.48 -19.88 -54.91
N PRO A 7 16.44 -18.79 -55.71
CA PRO A 7 16.40 -17.44 -55.13
C PRO A 7 14.99 -17.02 -54.71
N THR A 8 13.94 -17.61 -55.30
CA THR A 8 12.55 -17.22 -55.08
C THR A 8 11.96 -17.78 -53.78
N VAL A 9 12.45 -18.94 -53.33
CA VAL A 9 11.99 -19.56 -52.06
C VAL A 9 12.62 -18.86 -50.85
N LEU A 10 13.83 -18.30 -51.00
CA LEU A 10 14.55 -17.61 -49.93
C LEU A 10 13.96 -16.22 -49.61
N LEU A 11 13.25 -15.61 -50.57
CA LEU A 11 12.64 -14.28 -50.38
C LEU A 11 11.28 -14.35 -49.66
N LEU A 12 10.64 -15.51 -49.61
CA LEU A 12 9.32 -15.68 -48.97
C LEU A 12 9.41 -16.00 -47.46
N THR A 13 10.56 -16.44 -46.96
CA THR A 13 10.75 -16.82 -45.54
C THR A 13 11.09 -15.65 -44.62
N ILE A 14 11.32 -14.45 -45.15
CA ILE A 14 11.76 -13.28 -44.36
C ILE A 14 10.57 -12.44 -43.85
N PHE A 15 9.35 -12.64 -44.36
CA PHE A 15 8.21 -11.79 -44.03
C PHE A 15 7.46 -12.16 -42.73
N GLU A 16 7.81 -13.26 -42.07
CA GLU A 16 7.10 -13.76 -40.87
C GLU A 16 7.75 -13.36 -39.52
N LEU A 17 8.85 -12.58 -39.52
CA LEU A 17 9.58 -12.26 -38.28
C LEU A 17 9.08 -10.99 -37.53
N GLY A 18 7.97 -10.39 -37.96
CA GLY A 18 7.70 -8.97 -37.69
C GLY A 18 6.73 -8.60 -36.56
N CYS A 19 6.20 -9.53 -35.77
CA CYS A 19 5.23 -9.18 -34.70
C CYS A 19 5.56 -9.88 -33.37
N ALA A 20 6.73 -9.59 -32.82
CA ALA A 20 6.95 -9.78 -31.38
C ALA A 20 6.22 -8.67 -30.63
N SER A 21 4.98 -8.94 -30.20
CA SER A 21 4.23 -8.09 -29.28
C SER A 21 5.03 -7.94 -27.98
N LYS A 22 5.67 -6.78 -27.78
CA LYS A 22 6.32 -6.45 -26.51
C LYS A 22 5.26 -6.54 -25.41
N PRO A 23 5.48 -7.34 -24.34
CA PRO A 23 4.53 -7.37 -23.24
C PRO A 23 4.41 -5.97 -22.67
N ALA A 24 3.18 -5.49 -22.52
CA ALA A 24 2.91 -4.20 -21.92
C ALA A 24 3.54 -4.15 -20.52
N PRO A 25 4.15 -3.02 -20.10
CA PRO A 25 4.68 -2.89 -18.76
C PRO A 25 3.61 -3.25 -17.74
N LYS A 26 3.91 -4.24 -16.88
CA LYS A 26 3.01 -4.60 -15.78
C LYS A 26 2.80 -3.32 -14.95
N PRO A 27 1.55 -2.89 -14.71
CA PRO A 27 1.32 -1.74 -13.85
C PRO A 27 2.03 -1.98 -12.51
N PRO A 28 2.66 -0.94 -11.94
CA PRO A 28 3.33 -1.09 -10.65
C PRO A 28 2.34 -1.69 -9.65
N SER A 29 2.79 -2.67 -8.86
CA SER A 29 1.96 -3.26 -7.83
C SER A 29 1.43 -2.15 -6.93
N ALA A 30 0.13 -2.16 -6.66
CA ALA A 30 -0.47 -1.20 -5.75
C ALA A 30 0.31 -1.20 -4.41
N PRO A 31 0.59 -0.03 -3.83
CA PRO A 31 1.28 0.04 -2.55
C PRO A 31 0.45 -0.66 -1.48
N VAL A 32 1.12 -1.42 -0.61
CA VAL A 32 0.48 -2.04 0.55
C VAL A 32 0.33 -1.00 1.63
N VAL A 33 -0.90 -0.81 2.12
CA VAL A 33 -1.21 0.08 3.24
C VAL A 33 -1.53 -0.78 4.46
N ILE A 34 -0.88 -0.49 5.59
CA ILE A 34 -1.10 -1.17 6.87
C ILE A 34 -1.72 -0.16 7.84
N ALA A 35 -2.95 -0.43 8.29
CA ALA A 35 -3.58 0.29 9.38
C ALA A 35 -3.37 -0.50 10.68
N LEU A 36 -2.61 0.05 11.62
CA LEU A 36 -2.35 -0.54 12.94
C LEU A 36 -3.08 0.27 14.02
N VAL A 37 -4.03 -0.36 14.71
CA VAL A 37 -4.76 0.23 15.83
C VAL A 37 -4.39 -0.54 17.10
N VAL A 38 -3.84 0.16 18.09
CA VAL A 38 -3.52 -0.41 19.41
C VAL A 38 -4.65 -0.03 20.36
N ASP A 39 -5.42 -1.02 20.81
CA ASP A 39 -6.56 -0.76 21.71
C ASP A 39 -6.06 -0.18 23.04
N GLN A 40 -6.83 0.76 23.60
CA GLN A 40 -6.54 1.48 24.85
C GLN A 40 -5.21 2.27 24.91
N LEU A 41 -4.52 2.52 23.78
CA LEU A 41 -3.31 3.36 23.77
C LEU A 41 -3.64 4.86 23.69
N ALA A 42 -4.08 5.44 24.81
CA ALA A 42 -4.35 6.87 24.89
C ALA A 42 -3.09 7.73 24.71
N ALA A 43 -3.25 8.98 24.25
CA ALA A 43 -2.13 9.89 23.96
C ALA A 43 -1.21 10.15 25.16
N TRP A 44 -1.75 10.21 26.38
CA TRP A 44 -0.96 10.38 27.60
C TRP A 44 -0.13 9.12 27.90
N ILE A 45 -0.71 7.93 27.74
CA ILE A 45 0.02 6.65 27.86
C ILE A 45 1.15 6.60 26.83
N ALA A 46 0.86 6.95 25.57
CA ALA A 46 1.88 6.98 24.52
C ALA A 46 3.02 7.95 24.87
N SER A 47 2.71 9.13 25.41
CA SER A 47 3.72 10.11 25.81
C SER A 47 4.65 9.61 26.92
N GLU A 48 4.12 8.82 27.86
CA GLU A 48 4.89 8.25 28.96
C GLU A 48 5.66 6.99 28.56
N ARG A 49 5.08 6.14 27.71
CA ARG A 49 5.57 4.77 27.46
C ARG A 49 6.41 4.63 26.19
N LEU A 50 6.13 5.38 25.13
CA LEU A 50 6.92 5.27 23.90
C LEU A 50 8.40 5.60 24.11
N PRO A 51 8.80 6.59 24.94
CA PRO A 51 10.21 6.84 25.24
C PRO A 51 10.93 5.70 25.97
N THR A 52 10.21 4.80 26.63
CA THR A 52 10.81 3.65 27.35
C THR A 52 11.01 2.43 26.46
N LEU A 53 10.57 2.50 25.19
CA LEU A 53 10.75 1.41 24.22
C LEU A 53 12.15 1.48 23.56
N PRO A 54 12.64 0.36 22.99
CA PRO A 54 13.94 0.34 22.31
C PRO A 54 14.07 1.42 21.23
N PRO A 55 15.20 2.15 21.17
CA PRO A 55 15.39 3.28 20.26
C PRO A 55 15.48 2.87 18.77
N ASP A 56 15.76 1.60 18.51
CA ASP A 56 15.79 0.95 17.20
C ASP A 56 14.49 0.21 16.87
N GLY A 57 13.50 0.24 17.77
CA GLY A 57 12.21 -0.44 17.62
C GLY A 57 11.24 0.24 16.65
N GLY A 58 10.14 -0.46 16.33
CA GLY A 58 9.13 0.00 15.36
C GLY A 58 8.47 1.33 15.74
N PHE A 59 8.08 1.51 17.00
CA PHE A 59 7.48 2.78 17.46
C PHE A 59 8.48 3.94 17.38
N ALA A 60 9.75 3.73 17.75
CA ALA A 60 10.80 4.75 17.63
C ALA A 60 11.02 5.14 16.15
N ARG A 61 10.97 4.18 15.24
CA ARG A 61 10.99 4.44 13.79
C ARG A 61 9.79 5.28 13.35
N LEU A 62 8.57 4.93 13.76
CA LEU A 62 7.35 5.69 13.41
C LEU A 62 7.41 7.14 13.92
N LEU A 63 7.98 7.37 15.11
CA LEU A 63 8.15 8.72 15.66
C LEU A 63 9.22 9.53 14.94
N ARG A 64 10.30 8.89 14.47
CA ARG A 64 11.43 9.55 13.79
C ARG A 64 11.15 9.85 12.32
N GLU A 65 10.52 8.92 11.62
CA GLU A 65 10.34 8.96 10.15
C GLU A 65 8.91 9.32 9.74
N GLY A 66 7.95 9.23 10.67
CA GLY A 66 6.54 9.46 10.40
C GLY A 66 6.02 10.82 10.86
N THR A 67 4.71 11.01 10.73
CA THR A 67 4.00 12.17 11.27
C THR A 67 3.35 11.80 12.59
N TYR A 68 3.67 12.54 13.67
CA TYR A 68 3.13 12.29 15.00
C TYR A 68 2.19 13.40 15.48
N VAL A 69 0.91 13.08 15.62
CA VAL A 69 -0.14 14.03 16.07
C VAL A 69 -0.55 13.68 17.50
N ARG A 70 -0.14 14.53 18.45
CA ARG A 70 -0.39 14.31 19.89
C ARG A 70 -1.78 14.75 20.34
N ASN A 71 -2.33 15.79 19.72
CA ASN A 71 -3.64 16.35 20.07
C ASN A 71 -4.71 15.88 19.07
N LEU A 72 -4.97 14.57 19.07
CA LEU A 72 -6.02 13.95 18.28
C LEU A 72 -7.09 13.38 19.22
N ARG A 73 -8.36 13.61 18.90
CA ARG A 73 -9.50 13.23 19.76
C ARG A 73 -10.61 12.64 18.91
N TYR A 74 -11.34 11.67 19.46
CA TYR A 74 -12.62 11.26 18.87
C TYR A 74 -13.62 12.41 18.95
N ALA A 75 -14.31 12.69 17.85
CA ALA A 75 -15.34 13.73 17.76
C ALA A 75 -16.72 13.24 18.30
N HIS A 76 -16.73 12.19 19.11
CA HIS A 76 -17.93 11.55 19.65
C HIS A 76 -17.70 11.14 21.11
N ALA A 77 -18.79 10.98 21.87
CA ALA A 77 -18.72 10.68 23.31
C ALA A 77 -18.48 9.20 23.63
N ALA A 78 -18.93 8.28 22.76
CA ALA A 78 -18.80 6.84 22.96
C ALA A 78 -17.37 6.35 22.67
N THR A 79 -16.44 6.54 23.61
CA THR A 79 -15.03 6.14 23.46
C THR A 79 -14.81 4.67 23.78
N GLU A 80 -15.53 3.81 23.08
CA GLU A 80 -15.43 2.34 23.15
C GLU A 80 -14.73 1.78 21.90
N THR A 81 -14.34 0.51 21.95
CA THR A 81 -13.59 -0.13 20.86
C THR A 81 -14.37 -0.09 19.53
N ALA A 82 -15.63 -0.53 19.50
CA ALA A 82 -16.40 -0.62 18.25
C ALA A 82 -16.71 0.75 17.60
N PRO A 83 -17.26 1.75 18.32
CA PRO A 83 -17.46 3.10 17.78
C PRO A 83 -16.17 3.76 17.29
N GLY A 84 -15.06 3.56 18.01
CA GLY A 84 -13.74 4.10 17.63
C GLY A 84 -13.21 3.50 16.32
N HIS A 85 -13.30 2.17 16.16
CA HIS A 85 -12.88 1.50 14.92
C HIS A 85 -13.77 1.92 13.74
N ALA A 86 -15.09 1.96 13.92
CA ALA A 86 -16.00 2.40 12.87
C ALA A 86 -15.65 3.83 12.39
N ALA A 87 -15.36 4.75 13.30
CA ALA A 87 -14.95 6.10 12.96
C ALA A 87 -13.60 6.17 12.23
N LEU A 88 -12.60 5.39 12.64
CA LEU A 88 -11.27 5.37 12.00
C LEU A 88 -11.32 4.90 10.55
N PHE A 89 -12.14 3.89 10.23
CA PHE A 89 -12.18 3.28 8.89
C PHE A 89 -13.23 3.88 7.96
N THR A 90 -14.21 4.62 8.47
CA THR A 90 -15.26 5.25 7.64
C THR A 90 -15.15 6.77 7.58
N GLY A 91 -14.47 7.41 8.54
CA GLY A 91 -14.47 8.86 8.71
C GLY A 91 -15.81 9.43 9.20
N ALA A 92 -16.78 8.59 9.59
CA ALA A 92 -18.10 9.00 10.06
C ALA A 92 -18.24 8.82 11.60
N PRO A 93 -19.00 9.68 12.29
CA PRO A 93 -19.26 9.49 13.72
C PRO A 93 -20.19 8.30 13.98
N PRO A 94 -20.22 7.76 15.22
CA PRO A 94 -21.10 6.65 15.60
C PRO A 94 -22.58 6.86 15.27
N SER A 95 -23.06 8.11 15.34
CA SER A 95 -24.43 8.47 14.92
C SER A 95 -24.78 8.16 13.46
N ARG A 96 -23.78 7.83 12.63
CA ARG A 96 -23.92 7.43 11.22
C ARG A 96 -23.46 6.00 10.94
N THR A 97 -22.80 5.33 11.88
CA THR A 97 -22.30 3.97 11.70
C THR A 97 -23.13 2.92 12.46
N GLY A 98 -24.04 3.36 13.34
CA GLY A 98 -24.79 2.50 14.26
C GLY A 98 -24.10 2.38 15.61
#